data_AF-A0A7H9K2M4-F1
#
_entry.id   AF-A0A7H9K2M4-F1
#
_cell.length_a   1.000
_cell.length_b   1.000
_cell.length_c   1.000
_cell.angle_alpha   90.00
_cell.angle_beta   90.00
_cell.angle_gamma   90.00
#
_symmetry.space_group_name_H-M   'P 1'
#
loop_
_entity.id
_entity.type
_entity.pdbx_description
1 polymer ?
#
loop_
_entity_poly.entity_id
_entity_poly.type
_entity_poly.pdbx_seq_one_letter_code
_entity_poly.pdbx_strand_id
1 'polypeptide(L)'
;MPKLVTWMNNQRVGELTKLTNGAHTFKYAPEWLANRYARPLSLSLPLQRGNITSDAVFNFFDNLLPDSPIVRDRIVKRYHAKSRQPFDLLSEIGRDSVGVVTLLPEDETVTRPIMVWEKLTEARLEEVLTAYKADIPLGMIREEILMGSSEALRDRYDFMKFQVFQWLIGSTDGHAKNFSVFIQAGGSYRLTPFYDIISAFPVLGGAGIHISDLKLAMGLNASKGRKTEIDKIYPRHFLATAKALKFPEVQMHEILSDFARMIPAALDNVKASLPADFPENVLTAIETNVLRLHGRLSREYGIK
;
A
#
# COMPACT_ATOMS: atom_id res chain seq x y z
N MET A 1 -31.83 9.54 6.64
CA MET A 1 -30.81 9.02 5.68
C MET A 1 -29.94 8.06 6.45
N PRO A 2 -29.57 6.90 5.88
CA PRO A 2 -28.77 5.92 6.61
C PRO A 2 -27.38 6.49 6.92
N LYS A 3 -26.89 6.18 8.13
CA LYS A 3 -25.61 6.66 8.64
C LYS A 3 -24.75 5.52 9.17
N LEU A 4 -23.45 5.69 9.00
CA LEU A 4 -22.42 4.92 9.68
C LEU A 4 -21.63 5.84 10.61
N VAL A 5 -21.69 5.54 11.90
CA VAL A 5 -20.88 6.21 12.92
C VAL A 5 -19.43 5.75 12.75
N THR A 6 -18.54 6.70 12.61
CA THR A 6 -17.11 6.46 12.39
C THR A 6 -16.36 6.65 13.70
N TRP A 7 -15.62 5.62 14.08
CA TRP A 7 -14.82 5.56 15.29
C TRP A 7 -13.34 5.44 14.94
N MET A 8 -12.49 6.01 15.80
CA MET A 8 -11.07 5.70 15.86
C MET A 8 -10.74 5.17 17.24
N ASN A 9 -10.40 3.88 17.31
CA ASN A 9 -10.39 3.15 18.57
C ASN A 9 -11.76 3.34 19.28
N ASN A 10 -11.76 3.91 20.48
CA ASN A 10 -12.98 4.15 21.28
C ASN A 10 -13.49 5.60 21.19
N GLN A 11 -12.97 6.43 20.27
CA GLN A 11 -13.40 7.83 20.13
C GLN A 11 -14.24 8.02 18.88
N ARG A 12 -15.42 8.65 19.03
CA ARG A 12 -16.28 9.01 17.91
C ARG A 12 -15.64 10.13 17.11
N VAL A 13 -15.37 9.87 15.84
CA VAL A 13 -14.74 10.83 14.91
C VAL A 13 -15.79 11.59 14.11
N GLY A 14 -16.87 10.94 13.71
CA GLY A 14 -17.86 11.54 12.84
C GLY A 14 -18.93 10.57 12.36
N GLU A 15 -19.60 10.95 11.29
CA GLU A 15 -20.62 10.14 10.64
C GLU A 15 -20.50 10.23 9.11
N LEU A 16 -20.49 9.07 8.46
CA LEU A 16 -20.67 8.90 7.02
C LEU A 16 -22.17 8.75 6.75
N THR A 17 -22.72 9.54 5.82
CA THR A 17 -24.13 9.49 5.42
C THR A 17 -24.23 9.22 3.93
N LYS A 18 -25.09 8.27 3.55
CA LYS A 18 -25.50 8.04 2.17
C LYS A 18 -26.81 8.78 1.88
N LEU A 19 -26.76 9.73 0.95
CA LEU A 19 -27.90 10.52 0.51
C LEU A 19 -28.82 9.69 -0.40
N THR A 20 -30.05 10.16 -0.60
CA THR A 20 -31.05 9.48 -1.46
C THR A 20 -30.63 9.41 -2.93
N ASN A 21 -29.83 10.37 -3.40
CA ASN A 21 -29.25 10.39 -4.74
C ASN A 21 -27.98 9.51 -4.84
N GLY A 22 -27.60 8.78 -3.79
CA GLY A 22 -26.40 7.93 -3.75
C GLY A 22 -25.09 8.65 -3.42
N ALA A 23 -25.09 9.99 -3.30
CA ALA A 23 -23.91 10.73 -2.90
C ALA A 23 -23.54 10.45 -1.44
N HIS A 24 -22.25 10.51 -1.15
CA HIS A 24 -21.71 10.25 0.18
C HIS A 24 -21.25 11.56 0.80
N THR A 25 -21.60 11.76 2.07
CA THR A 25 -21.19 12.93 2.83
C THR A 25 -20.59 12.49 4.16
N PHE A 26 -19.59 13.20 4.64
CA PHE A 26 -18.98 12.94 5.94
C PHE A 26 -19.08 14.19 6.81
N LYS A 27 -19.27 14.00 8.12
CA LYS A 27 -19.27 15.10 9.08
C LYS A 27 -18.47 14.72 10.31
N TYR A 28 -17.48 15.53 10.67
CA TYR A 28 -16.76 15.37 11.93
C TYR A 28 -17.66 15.67 13.13
N ALA A 29 -17.50 14.88 14.18
CA ALA A 29 -18.19 15.06 15.44
C ALA A 29 -17.64 16.30 16.18
N PRO A 30 -18.48 17.15 16.81
CA PRO A 30 -18.02 18.32 17.55
C PRO A 30 -16.99 17.98 18.63
N GLU A 31 -17.17 16.87 19.34
CA GLU A 31 -16.26 16.34 20.35
C GLU A 31 -14.89 15.96 19.79
N TRP A 32 -14.85 15.47 18.54
CA TRP A 32 -13.59 15.20 17.85
C TRP A 32 -12.89 16.51 17.48
N LEU A 33 -13.62 17.47 16.92
CA LEU A 33 -13.05 18.77 16.53
C LEU A 33 -12.55 19.59 17.73
N ALA A 34 -13.11 19.39 18.92
CA ALA A 34 -12.67 20.02 20.16
C ALA A 34 -11.46 19.31 20.82
N ASN A 35 -11.14 18.08 20.39
CA ASN A 35 -10.06 17.29 20.98
C ASN A 35 -8.69 17.81 20.50
N ARG A 36 -7.80 18.14 21.45
CA ARG A 36 -6.42 18.60 21.14
C ARG A 36 -5.57 17.55 20.41
N TYR A 37 -5.95 16.27 20.48
CA TYR A 37 -5.30 15.16 19.80
C TYR A 37 -6.02 14.75 18.51
N ALA A 38 -7.02 15.51 18.07
CA ALA A 38 -7.75 15.23 16.85
C ALA A 38 -6.80 15.17 15.64
N ARG A 39 -7.16 14.31 14.71
CA ARG A 39 -6.53 14.19 13.41
C ARG A 39 -7.60 13.98 12.35
N PRO A 40 -7.37 14.43 11.11
CA PRO A 40 -8.31 14.14 10.04
C PRO A 40 -8.36 12.63 9.76
N LEU A 41 -9.50 12.16 9.26
CA LEU A 41 -9.72 10.79 8.79
C LEU A 41 -8.81 10.45 7.60
N SER A 42 -8.58 11.43 6.74
CA SER A 42 -7.67 11.40 5.60
C SER A 42 -7.11 12.79 5.37
N LEU A 43 -5.89 12.90 4.81
CA LEU A 43 -5.37 14.20 4.37
C LEU A 43 -6.25 14.85 3.27
N SER A 44 -7.00 14.04 2.51
CA SER A 44 -8.02 14.51 1.55
C SER A 44 -9.32 14.96 2.20
N LEU A 45 -9.49 14.74 3.51
CA LEU A 45 -10.66 15.09 4.31
C LEU A 45 -10.22 15.91 5.53
N PRO A 46 -9.66 17.12 5.36
CA PRO A 46 -9.15 17.92 6.48
C PRO A 46 -10.23 18.21 7.52
N LEU A 47 -9.81 18.44 8.77
CA LEU A 47 -10.72 18.78 9.87
C LEU A 47 -11.48 20.07 9.54
N GLN A 48 -12.81 19.99 9.50
CA GLN A 48 -13.68 21.13 9.29
C GLN A 48 -15.02 20.96 9.98
N ARG A 49 -15.70 22.08 10.21
CA ARG A 49 -17.10 22.09 10.70
C ARG A 49 -18.05 21.98 9.51
N GLY A 50 -19.14 21.24 9.69
CA GLY A 50 -20.16 21.05 8.67
C GLY A 50 -19.92 19.79 7.81
N ASN A 51 -20.75 19.64 6.78
CA ASN A 51 -20.73 18.48 5.90
C ASN A 51 -19.63 18.60 4.85
N ILE A 52 -18.87 17.52 4.65
CA ILE A 52 -17.97 17.32 3.53
C ILE A 52 -18.73 16.57 2.44
N THR A 53 -18.83 17.15 1.25
CA THR A 53 -19.59 16.57 0.12
C THR A 53 -18.74 16.33 -1.12
N SER A 54 -17.44 16.57 -1.05
CA SER A 54 -16.50 16.33 -2.14
C SER A 54 -16.36 14.83 -2.44
N ASP A 55 -16.02 14.49 -3.68
CA ASP A 55 -15.75 13.11 -4.11
C ASP A 55 -14.67 12.40 -3.27
N ALA A 56 -13.78 13.16 -2.62
CA ALA A 56 -12.81 12.63 -1.66
C ALA A 56 -13.44 11.79 -0.54
N VAL A 57 -14.69 12.08 -0.15
CA VAL A 57 -15.42 11.27 0.83
C VAL A 57 -15.67 9.88 0.26
N PHE A 58 -16.30 9.81 -0.90
CA PHE A 58 -16.57 8.55 -1.58
C PHE A 58 -15.28 7.77 -1.82
N ASN A 59 -14.26 8.42 -2.38
CA ASN A 59 -12.99 7.80 -2.71
C ASN A 59 -12.25 7.25 -1.48
N PHE A 60 -12.28 7.96 -0.34
CA PHE A 60 -11.66 7.46 0.89
C PHE A 60 -12.29 6.13 1.33
N PHE A 61 -13.62 6.10 1.44
CA PHE A 61 -14.34 4.91 1.88
C PHE A 61 -14.29 3.77 0.86
N ASP A 62 -14.31 4.08 -0.44
CA ASP A 62 -14.15 3.06 -1.49
C ASP A 62 -12.78 2.37 -1.43
N ASN A 63 -11.72 3.11 -1.07
CA ASN A 63 -10.37 2.55 -0.91
C ASN A 63 -10.19 1.71 0.37
N LEU A 64 -11.18 1.66 1.27
CA LEU A 64 -11.19 0.71 2.39
C LEU A 64 -11.70 -0.69 1.96
N LEU A 65 -12.27 -0.79 0.77
CA LEU A 65 -12.85 -2.01 0.25
C LEU A 65 -11.89 -2.70 -0.73
N PRO A 66 -12.05 -4.02 -0.95
CA PRO A 66 -11.30 -4.74 -1.96
C PRO A 66 -11.46 -4.11 -3.36
N ASP A 67 -10.37 -4.00 -4.10
CA ASP A 67 -10.37 -3.45 -5.47
C ASP A 67 -11.09 -4.37 -6.46
N SER A 68 -11.02 -5.69 -6.24
CA SER A 68 -11.59 -6.69 -7.12
C SER A 68 -13.13 -6.65 -7.13
N PRO A 69 -13.78 -6.42 -8.30
CA PRO A 69 -15.24 -6.45 -8.41
C PRO A 69 -15.86 -7.77 -7.98
N ILE A 70 -15.14 -8.89 -8.20
CA ILE A 70 -15.58 -10.25 -7.84
C ILE A 70 -15.63 -10.41 -6.32
N VAL A 71 -14.66 -9.84 -5.60
CA VAL A 71 -14.64 -9.89 -4.13
C VAL A 71 -15.79 -9.05 -3.57
N ARG A 72 -16.08 -7.89 -4.17
CA ARG A 72 -17.25 -7.08 -3.81
C ARG A 72 -18.57 -7.84 -4.02
N ASP A 73 -18.72 -8.62 -5.09
CA ASP A 73 -19.90 -9.49 -5.29
C ASP A 73 -20.03 -10.55 -4.20
N ARG A 74 -18.92 -11.14 -3.77
CA ARG A 74 -18.92 -12.12 -2.67
C ARG A 74 -19.38 -11.49 -1.36
N ILE A 75 -18.97 -10.25 -1.07
CA ILE A 75 -19.43 -9.51 0.13
C ILE A 75 -20.94 -9.29 0.05
N VAL A 76 -21.45 -8.80 -1.09
CA VAL A 76 -22.90 -8.62 -1.31
C VAL A 76 -23.65 -9.93 -1.06
N LYS A 77 -23.21 -11.03 -1.66
CA LYS A 77 -23.87 -12.33 -1.52
C LYS A 77 -23.79 -12.89 -0.10
N ARG A 78 -22.66 -12.71 0.59
CA ARG A 78 -22.42 -13.29 1.92
C ARG A 78 -23.24 -12.59 3.00
N TYR A 79 -23.28 -11.26 2.96
CA TYR A 79 -23.92 -10.44 4.01
C TYR A 79 -25.27 -9.86 3.58
N HIS A 80 -25.74 -10.19 2.36
CA HIS A 80 -26.96 -9.63 1.78
C HIS A 80 -26.95 -8.09 1.75
N ALA A 81 -25.78 -7.52 1.44
CA ALA A 81 -25.61 -6.07 1.41
C ALA A 81 -26.57 -5.44 0.39
N LYS A 82 -27.09 -4.24 0.73
CA LYS A 82 -28.14 -3.57 -0.04
C LYS A 82 -27.72 -3.20 -1.47
N SER A 83 -26.43 -2.96 -1.69
CA SER A 83 -25.86 -2.74 -3.02
C SER A 83 -24.34 -2.93 -3.04
N ARG A 84 -23.73 -2.71 -4.20
CA ARG A 84 -22.27 -2.67 -4.38
C ARG A 84 -21.63 -1.33 -4.01
N GLN A 85 -22.40 -0.35 -3.55
CA GLN A 85 -21.86 0.96 -3.17
C GLN A 85 -21.03 0.87 -1.88
N PRO A 86 -20.00 1.73 -1.71
CA PRO A 86 -19.09 1.63 -0.57
C PRO A 86 -19.79 1.65 0.78
N PHE A 87 -20.76 2.55 0.96
CA PHE A 87 -21.54 2.64 2.19
C PHE A 87 -22.21 1.31 2.57
N ASP A 88 -22.88 0.65 1.62
CA ASP A 88 -23.64 -0.57 1.93
C ASP A 88 -22.70 -1.73 2.22
N LEU A 89 -21.56 -1.83 1.53
CA LEU A 89 -20.55 -2.85 1.81
C LEU A 89 -19.89 -2.63 3.18
N LEU A 90 -19.49 -1.40 3.48
CA LEU A 90 -18.88 -1.04 4.76
C LEU A 90 -19.86 -1.13 5.94
N SER A 91 -21.17 -1.05 5.70
CA SER A 91 -22.16 -1.32 6.75
C SER A 91 -22.09 -2.76 7.26
N GLU A 92 -21.67 -3.69 6.40
CA GLU A 92 -21.55 -5.11 6.75
C GLU A 92 -20.16 -5.47 7.29
N ILE A 93 -19.10 -4.99 6.62
CA ILE A 93 -17.72 -5.43 6.91
C ILE A 93 -16.81 -4.34 7.49
N GLY A 94 -17.27 -3.11 7.65
CA GLY A 94 -16.44 -1.96 8.08
C GLY A 94 -16.07 -1.93 9.56
N ARG A 95 -16.36 -2.99 10.33
CA ARG A 95 -16.05 -3.07 11.77
C ARG A 95 -14.53 -3.16 12.03
N ASP A 96 -13.82 -3.87 11.16
CA ASP A 96 -12.37 -3.99 11.17
C ASP A 96 -11.87 -3.69 9.75
N SER A 97 -11.22 -2.55 9.59
CA SER A 97 -10.75 -2.02 8.30
C SER A 97 -9.30 -1.58 8.43
N VAL A 98 -8.62 -1.45 7.30
CA VAL A 98 -7.22 -1.01 7.27
C VAL A 98 -7.07 0.33 8.00
N GLY A 99 -6.09 0.39 8.91
CA GLY A 99 -5.82 1.56 9.74
C GLY A 99 -6.54 1.49 11.09
N VAL A 100 -7.25 2.57 11.44
CA VAL A 100 -7.89 2.75 12.76
C VAL A 100 -9.39 3.03 12.66
N VAL A 101 -9.96 2.90 11.47
CA VAL A 101 -11.34 3.30 11.19
C VAL A 101 -12.27 2.14 11.45
N THR A 102 -13.21 2.33 12.37
CA THR A 102 -14.31 1.40 12.63
C THR A 102 -15.62 2.07 12.24
N LEU A 103 -16.41 1.40 11.42
CA LEU A 103 -17.71 1.87 10.94
C LEU A 103 -18.82 1.00 11.52
N LEU A 104 -19.77 1.65 12.19
CA LEU A 104 -20.90 1.00 12.82
C LEU A 104 -22.22 1.65 12.35
N PRO A 105 -23.26 0.86 12.07
CA PRO A 105 -24.62 1.38 11.91
C PRO A 105 -25.03 2.28 13.08
N GLU A 106 -25.78 3.35 12.81
CA GLU A 106 -26.23 4.32 13.83
C GLU A 106 -27.08 3.68 14.93
N ASP A 107 -27.79 2.60 14.60
CA ASP A 107 -28.64 1.82 15.49
C ASP A 107 -27.87 0.76 16.31
N GLU A 108 -26.59 0.52 16.01
CA GLU A 108 -25.78 -0.48 16.70
C GLU A 108 -24.95 0.14 17.84
N THR A 109 -25.40 -0.05 19.07
CA THR A 109 -24.59 0.24 20.27
C THR A 109 -23.72 -0.97 20.62
N VAL A 110 -22.39 -0.81 20.63
CA VAL A 110 -21.47 -1.90 20.99
C VAL A 110 -21.59 -2.21 22.49
N THR A 111 -22.32 -3.27 22.83
CA THR A 111 -22.43 -3.83 24.18
C THR A 111 -21.53 -5.05 24.39
N ARG A 112 -20.70 -5.40 23.40
CA ARG A 112 -19.81 -6.58 23.45
C ARG A 112 -18.52 -6.27 24.22
N PRO A 113 -17.86 -7.29 24.82
CA PRO A 113 -16.55 -7.10 25.41
C PRO A 113 -15.56 -6.68 24.33
N ILE A 114 -14.71 -5.70 24.65
CA ILE A 114 -13.87 -4.96 23.68
C ILE A 114 -12.83 -5.88 23.00
N MET A 115 -12.45 -6.99 23.63
CA MET A 115 -11.44 -7.93 23.12
C MET A 115 -11.88 -9.38 23.41
N VAL A 116 -12.61 -9.99 22.48
CA VAL A 116 -12.97 -11.42 22.50
C VAL A 116 -12.46 -12.06 21.22
N TRP A 117 -11.83 -13.22 21.34
CA TRP A 117 -11.38 -14.02 20.21
C TRP A 117 -11.74 -15.48 20.41
N GLU A 118 -11.86 -16.21 19.30
CA GLU A 118 -12.06 -17.65 19.28
C GLU A 118 -10.82 -18.31 18.67
N LYS A 119 -10.24 -19.29 19.37
CA LYS A 119 -9.11 -20.06 18.84
C LYS A 119 -9.60 -21.00 17.74
N LEU A 120 -9.06 -20.87 16.53
CA LEU A 120 -9.37 -21.78 15.43
C LEU A 120 -8.63 -23.12 15.60
N THR A 121 -9.30 -24.21 15.25
CA THR A 121 -8.66 -25.52 15.03
C THR A 121 -7.97 -25.54 13.66
N GLU A 122 -7.07 -26.50 13.42
CA GLU A 122 -6.37 -26.63 12.12
C GLU A 122 -7.35 -26.80 10.96
N ALA A 123 -8.35 -27.68 11.09
CA ALA A 123 -9.39 -27.86 10.08
C ALA A 123 -10.20 -26.58 9.82
N ARG A 124 -10.51 -25.81 10.86
CA ARG A 124 -11.24 -24.53 10.71
C ARG A 124 -10.36 -23.45 10.08
N LEU A 125 -9.07 -23.44 10.40
CA LEU A 125 -8.09 -22.57 9.77
C LEU A 125 -7.98 -22.88 8.26
N GLU A 126 -7.92 -24.16 7.89
CA GLU A 126 -7.91 -24.58 6.48
C GLU A 126 -9.16 -24.12 5.73
N GLU A 127 -10.34 -24.22 6.35
CA GLU A 127 -11.59 -23.70 5.76
C GLU A 127 -11.55 -22.18 5.53
N VAL A 128 -11.01 -21.42 6.48
CA VAL A 128 -10.84 -19.96 6.36
C VAL A 128 -9.81 -19.60 5.29
N LEU A 129 -8.69 -20.33 5.22
CA LEU A 129 -7.62 -20.08 4.27
C LEU A 129 -7.97 -20.54 2.84
N THR A 130 -8.77 -21.58 2.67
CA THR A 130 -9.18 -22.00 1.32
C THR A 130 -10.24 -21.07 0.71
N ALA A 131 -10.85 -20.20 1.52
CA ALA A 131 -11.79 -19.18 1.08
C ALA A 131 -11.15 -18.02 0.27
N TYR A 132 -9.83 -17.80 0.37
CA TYR A 132 -9.16 -16.61 -0.19
C TYR A 132 -8.56 -16.76 -1.59
N LYS A 133 -8.67 -17.90 -2.32
CA LYS A 133 -8.04 -18.17 -3.64
C LYS A 133 -8.38 -17.20 -4.82
N ALA A 134 -8.21 -15.89 -4.62
CA ALA A 134 -8.40 -14.80 -5.55
C ALA A 134 -7.56 -13.61 -5.02
N ASP A 135 -6.41 -13.38 -5.66
CA ASP A 135 -5.41 -12.34 -5.36
C ASP A 135 -6.00 -10.92 -5.21
N ILE A 136 -5.43 -10.11 -4.31
CA ILE A 136 -5.78 -8.70 -4.06
C ILE A 136 -4.54 -7.92 -3.55
N PRO A 137 -4.22 -6.74 -4.13
CA PRO A 137 -3.42 -5.68 -3.47
C PRO A 137 -4.21 -4.36 -3.24
N LEU A 138 -3.77 -3.47 -2.32
CA LEU A 138 -4.52 -2.32 -1.74
C LEU A 138 -3.71 -1.04 -1.36
N GLY A 139 -4.13 0.17 -1.82
CA GLY A 139 -4.09 1.50 -1.09
C GLY A 139 -3.06 2.66 -1.36
N MET A 140 -3.46 3.84 -1.95
CA MET A 140 -2.60 4.86 -2.66
C MET A 140 -1.76 5.92 -1.87
N ILE A 141 -0.54 6.25 -2.35
CA ILE A 141 0.23 7.53 -2.11
C ILE A 141 0.81 8.16 -3.40
N ARG A 142 0.95 9.50 -3.40
CA ARG A 142 1.75 10.29 -4.37
C ARG A 142 2.98 10.91 -3.70
N GLU A 143 4.10 11.01 -4.42
CA GLU A 143 5.40 11.49 -3.91
C GLU A 143 5.36 12.94 -3.35
N GLU A 144 4.49 13.80 -3.89
CA GLU A 144 4.29 15.18 -3.43
C GLU A 144 3.92 15.27 -1.93
N ILE A 145 3.31 14.20 -1.40
CA ILE A 145 2.94 14.08 0.01
C ILE A 145 4.20 13.96 0.88
N LEU A 146 5.26 13.28 0.44
CA LEU A 146 6.43 13.01 1.28
C LEU A 146 7.20 14.27 1.70
N MET A 147 7.04 15.39 0.97
CA MET A 147 7.64 16.67 1.35
C MET A 147 7.06 17.28 2.63
N GLY A 148 5.80 16.96 2.97
CA GLY A 148 5.17 17.43 4.21
C GLY A 148 5.19 16.39 5.34
N SER A 149 5.94 15.30 5.18
CA SER A 149 6.12 14.29 6.23
C SER A 149 6.86 14.87 7.44
N SER A 150 6.53 14.41 8.64
CA SER A 150 7.26 14.71 9.87
C SER A 150 8.69 14.15 9.86
N GLU A 151 8.97 13.17 9.00
CA GLU A 151 10.29 12.54 8.79
C GLU A 151 10.75 12.68 7.33
N ALA A 152 10.43 13.81 6.67
CA ALA A 152 10.55 14.00 5.21
C ALA A 152 11.91 13.59 4.61
N LEU A 153 13.03 13.88 5.28
CA LEU A 153 14.35 13.49 4.77
C LEU A 153 14.52 11.97 4.71
N ARG A 154 14.11 11.28 5.77
CA ARG A 154 14.18 9.82 5.87
C ARG A 154 13.19 9.16 4.94
N ASP A 155 11.94 9.62 4.93
CA ASP A 155 10.89 9.03 4.09
C ASP A 155 11.21 9.15 2.59
N ARG A 156 11.80 10.26 2.16
CA ARG A 156 12.28 10.44 0.78
C ARG A 156 13.44 9.50 0.46
N TYR A 157 14.38 9.34 1.39
CA TYR A 157 15.51 8.42 1.23
C TYR A 157 15.01 6.97 1.10
N ASP A 158 14.18 6.51 2.04
CA ASP A 158 13.64 5.16 2.07
C ASP A 158 12.78 4.88 0.83
N PHE A 159 11.99 5.85 0.37
CA PHE A 159 11.20 5.73 -0.86
C PHE A 159 12.09 5.57 -2.10
N MET A 160 13.12 6.41 -2.27
CA MET A 160 14.05 6.30 -3.40
C MET A 160 14.85 4.99 -3.36
N LYS A 161 15.26 4.55 -2.17
CA LYS A 161 15.91 3.25 -1.95
C LYS A 161 14.99 2.10 -2.36
N PHE A 162 13.71 2.20 -2.02
CA PHE A 162 12.72 1.21 -2.40
C PHE A 162 12.45 1.15 -3.91
N GLN A 163 12.53 2.27 -4.64
CA GLN A 163 12.44 2.23 -6.11
C GLN A 163 13.57 1.42 -6.75
N VAL A 164 14.80 1.54 -6.23
CA VAL A 164 15.94 0.71 -6.68
C VAL A 164 15.71 -0.75 -6.32
N PHE A 165 15.23 -1.03 -5.11
CA PHE A 165 14.91 -2.39 -4.67
C PHE A 165 13.86 -3.05 -5.58
N GLN A 166 12.73 -2.40 -5.84
CA GLN A 166 11.67 -2.90 -6.72
C GLN A 166 12.18 -3.21 -8.14
N TRP A 167 13.05 -2.34 -8.67
CA TRP A 167 13.71 -2.61 -9.95
C TRP A 167 14.60 -3.85 -9.90
N LEU A 168 15.45 -3.98 -8.88
CA LEU A 168 16.36 -5.11 -8.74
C LEU A 168 15.62 -6.44 -8.63
N ILE A 169 14.52 -6.49 -7.87
CA ILE A 169 13.73 -7.71 -7.68
C ILE A 169 12.64 -7.93 -8.74
N GLY A 170 12.48 -7.03 -9.70
CA GLY A 170 11.46 -7.21 -10.74
C GLY A 170 10.03 -7.02 -10.26
N SER A 171 9.79 -6.14 -9.28
CA SER A 171 8.46 -5.88 -8.75
C SER A 171 7.69 -4.92 -9.66
N THR A 172 6.70 -5.44 -10.37
CA THR A 172 5.94 -4.69 -11.38
C THR A 172 4.68 -4.04 -10.81
N ASP A 173 4.24 -4.44 -9.62
CA ASP A 173 2.97 -4.01 -9.02
C ASP A 173 3.12 -2.94 -7.93
N GLY A 174 4.28 -2.29 -7.87
CA GLY A 174 4.59 -1.17 -6.98
C GLY A 174 3.83 0.12 -7.28
N HIS A 175 2.53 0.04 -7.56
CA HIS A 175 1.70 1.19 -7.85
C HIS A 175 1.50 2.04 -6.61
N ALA A 176 0.91 3.23 -6.78
CA ALA A 176 0.61 4.14 -5.66
C ALA A 176 -0.03 3.39 -4.50
N LYS A 177 -0.82 2.36 -4.84
CA LYS A 177 -1.54 1.51 -3.90
C LYS A 177 -0.67 0.68 -2.93
N ASN A 178 0.65 0.57 -3.07
CA ASN A 178 1.46 -0.23 -2.13
C ASN A 178 2.24 0.65 -1.14
N PHE A 179 1.78 1.87 -0.93
CA PHE A 179 2.42 2.86 -0.07
C PHE A 179 1.37 3.54 0.82
N SER A 180 1.60 3.57 2.13
CA SER A 180 0.72 4.23 3.10
C SER A 180 1.47 5.21 4.01
N VAL A 181 0.72 6.14 4.64
CA VAL A 181 1.25 7.06 5.66
C VAL A 181 0.47 6.89 6.94
N PHE A 182 1.17 6.96 8.07
CA PHE A 182 0.51 7.15 9.36
C PHE A 182 0.09 8.61 9.50
N ILE A 183 -1.19 8.85 9.80
CA ILE A 183 -1.66 10.18 10.23
C ILE A 183 -1.47 10.26 11.75
N GLN A 184 -0.65 11.20 12.20
CA GLN A 184 -0.32 11.44 13.60
C GLN A 184 -1.26 12.47 14.23
N ALA A 185 -1.19 12.63 15.55
CA ALA A 185 -1.94 13.67 16.26
C ALA A 185 -1.60 15.05 15.70
N GLY A 186 -2.61 15.93 15.58
CA GLY A 186 -2.42 17.27 14.98
C GLY A 186 -2.32 17.27 13.45
N GLY A 187 -2.45 16.12 12.80
CA GLY A 187 -2.53 16.02 11.34
C GLY A 187 -1.18 15.95 10.60
N SER A 188 -0.05 15.89 11.32
CA SER A 188 1.22 15.50 10.70
C SER A 188 1.16 14.04 10.23
N TYR A 189 2.07 13.63 9.36
CA TYR A 189 2.08 12.27 8.83
C TYR A 189 3.50 11.80 8.51
N ARG A 190 3.69 10.48 8.40
CA ARG A 190 4.95 9.86 7.98
C ARG A 190 4.72 8.55 7.23
N LEU A 191 5.69 8.12 6.43
CA LEU A 191 5.62 6.87 5.65
C LEU A 191 5.48 5.64 6.58
N THR A 192 4.65 4.68 6.16
CA THR A 192 4.59 3.34 6.79
C THR A 192 5.71 2.45 6.24
N PRO A 193 6.02 1.30 6.87
CA PRO A 193 6.80 0.27 6.20
C PRO A 193 6.20 -0.11 4.83
N PHE A 194 7.03 -0.55 3.90
CA PHE A 194 6.59 -1.08 2.60
C PHE A 194 5.96 -2.47 2.76
N TYR A 195 4.94 -2.76 1.94
CA TYR A 195 4.17 -4.00 1.96
C TYR A 195 3.83 -4.44 0.52
N ASP A 196 3.21 -5.61 0.35
CA ASP A 196 2.81 -6.18 -0.95
C ASP A 196 3.97 -6.24 -1.97
N ILE A 197 5.07 -6.85 -1.54
CA ILE A 197 6.30 -6.98 -2.33
C ILE A 197 6.32 -8.34 -3.01
N ILE A 198 6.10 -8.34 -4.32
CA ILE A 198 6.14 -9.55 -5.15
C ILE A 198 7.07 -9.33 -6.34
N SER A 199 7.90 -10.34 -6.65
CA SER A 199 8.74 -10.37 -7.85
C SER A 199 7.99 -11.01 -9.01
N ALA A 200 8.08 -10.42 -10.20
CA ALA A 200 7.59 -11.02 -11.44
C ALA A 200 8.62 -11.96 -12.11
N PHE A 201 9.81 -12.16 -11.55
CA PHE A 201 10.81 -13.04 -12.16
C PHE A 201 10.41 -14.53 -12.21
N PRO A 202 9.77 -15.10 -11.18
CA PRO A 202 9.35 -16.50 -11.21
C PRO A 202 8.32 -16.84 -12.29
N VAL A 203 7.61 -15.85 -12.85
CA VAL A 203 6.61 -16.07 -13.92
C VAL A 203 7.18 -15.97 -15.34
N LEU A 204 8.47 -15.64 -15.47
CA LEU A 204 9.15 -15.55 -16.76
C LEU A 204 9.25 -16.92 -17.44
N GLY A 205 9.13 -16.94 -18.78
CA GLY A 205 9.28 -18.15 -19.60
C GLY A 205 8.08 -19.11 -19.57
N GLY A 206 7.37 -19.25 -18.45
CA GLY A 206 6.25 -20.19 -18.31
C GLY A 206 5.04 -19.85 -19.17
N ALA A 207 4.60 -18.59 -19.16
CA ALA A 207 3.43 -18.13 -19.90
C ALA A 207 3.77 -17.36 -21.19
N GLY A 208 5.01 -17.50 -21.70
CA GLY A 208 5.51 -16.71 -22.83
C GLY A 208 5.89 -15.26 -22.49
N ILE A 209 5.91 -14.90 -21.19
CA ILE A 209 6.32 -13.58 -20.71
C ILE A 209 7.85 -13.50 -20.70
N HIS A 210 8.40 -12.47 -21.34
CA HIS A 210 9.83 -12.20 -21.38
C HIS A 210 10.20 -11.04 -20.44
N ILE A 211 11.46 -10.98 -19.99
CA ILE A 211 11.93 -9.90 -19.09
C ILE A 211 11.75 -8.50 -19.68
N SER A 212 11.74 -8.38 -21.01
CA SER A 212 11.48 -7.12 -21.72
C SER A 212 10.06 -6.58 -21.53
N ASP A 213 9.13 -7.46 -21.13
CA ASP A 213 7.72 -7.13 -20.94
C ASP A 213 7.47 -6.58 -19.53
N LEU A 214 8.40 -6.84 -18.60
CA LEU A 214 8.30 -6.37 -17.21
C LEU A 214 8.51 -4.85 -17.14
N LYS A 215 7.56 -4.16 -16.52
CA LYS A 215 7.56 -2.71 -16.33
C LYS A 215 7.30 -2.35 -14.88
N LEU A 216 8.04 -1.38 -14.36
CA LEU A 216 7.71 -0.74 -13.09
C LEU A 216 6.38 0.02 -13.22
N ALA A 217 5.57 -0.05 -12.18
CA ALA A 217 4.33 0.73 -12.08
C ALA A 217 4.60 2.25 -12.07
N MET A 218 5.68 2.68 -11.41
CA MET A 218 6.12 4.08 -11.38
C MET A 218 7.36 4.27 -12.26
N GLY A 219 7.23 5.09 -13.30
CA GLY A 219 8.30 5.32 -14.26
C GLY A 219 9.36 6.31 -13.78
N LEU A 220 10.63 5.99 -14.06
CA LEU A 220 11.78 6.85 -13.79
C LEU A 220 11.97 7.88 -14.91
N ASN A 221 12.67 8.97 -14.65
CA ASN A 221 13.04 9.93 -15.68
C ASN A 221 14.00 9.33 -16.71
N ALA A 222 13.77 9.68 -17.97
CA ALA A 222 14.65 9.36 -19.10
C ALA A 222 14.94 10.61 -19.92
N SER A 223 15.83 10.48 -20.91
CA SER A 223 16.11 11.54 -21.89
C SER A 223 14.85 11.99 -22.65
N LYS A 224 13.87 11.10 -22.82
CA LYS A 224 12.52 11.40 -23.32
C LYS A 224 11.48 10.69 -22.44
N GLY A 225 10.61 11.46 -21.81
CA GLY A 225 9.50 10.94 -21.01
C GLY A 225 9.95 10.11 -19.80
N ARG A 226 9.27 8.98 -19.58
CA ARG A 226 9.53 8.05 -18.46
C ARG A 226 10.06 6.71 -18.96
N LYS A 227 10.91 6.06 -18.17
CA LYS A 227 11.39 4.69 -18.35
C LYS A 227 10.71 3.77 -17.35
N THR A 228 10.06 2.72 -17.85
CA THR A 228 9.38 1.74 -17.01
C THR A 228 9.90 0.33 -17.23
N GLU A 229 10.42 0.00 -18.42
CA GLU A 229 10.88 -1.36 -18.72
C GLU A 229 12.09 -1.73 -17.87
N ILE A 230 11.93 -2.72 -16.99
CA ILE A 230 12.92 -3.15 -16.01
C ILE A 230 14.25 -3.49 -16.70
N ASP A 231 14.16 -4.19 -17.82
CA ASP A 231 15.32 -4.57 -18.60
C ASP A 231 16.09 -3.37 -19.22
N LYS A 232 15.46 -2.19 -19.32
CA LYS A 232 16.06 -1.00 -19.92
C LYS A 232 16.43 0.08 -18.90
N ILE A 233 16.19 -0.15 -17.61
CA ILE A 233 16.55 0.75 -16.51
C ILE A 233 18.02 0.54 -16.07
N TYR A 234 18.67 1.63 -15.69
CA TYR A 234 20.10 1.74 -15.37
C TYR A 234 20.29 2.87 -14.35
N PRO A 235 21.43 2.91 -13.61
CA PRO A 235 21.73 3.95 -12.61
C PRO A 235 21.41 5.39 -13.04
N ARG A 236 21.78 5.75 -14.27
CA ARG A 236 21.50 7.09 -14.85
C ARG A 236 20.03 7.52 -14.75
N HIS A 237 19.08 6.60 -14.81
CA HIS A 237 17.64 6.92 -14.73
C HIS A 237 17.24 7.26 -13.30
N PHE A 238 17.81 6.58 -12.29
CA PHE A 238 17.60 6.92 -10.89
C PHE A 238 18.21 8.28 -10.55
N LEU A 239 19.44 8.55 -11.01
CA LEU A 239 20.09 9.86 -10.84
C LEU A 239 19.31 10.99 -11.52
N ALA A 240 18.83 10.78 -12.76
CA ALA A 240 17.99 11.74 -13.46
C ALA A 240 16.64 11.99 -12.75
N THR A 241 16.09 10.95 -12.10
CA THR A 241 14.87 11.04 -11.30
C THR A 241 15.13 11.83 -10.03
N ALA A 242 16.16 11.48 -9.27
CA ALA A 242 16.61 12.20 -8.08
C ALA A 242 16.81 13.69 -8.35
N LYS A 243 17.53 14.03 -9.43
CA LYS A 243 17.78 15.41 -9.84
C LYS A 243 16.49 16.20 -10.09
N ALA A 244 15.53 15.64 -10.82
CA ALA A 244 14.28 16.32 -11.11
C ALA A 244 13.39 16.50 -9.88
N LEU A 245 13.48 15.56 -8.93
CA LEU A 245 12.73 15.57 -7.67
C LEU A 245 13.44 16.37 -6.57
N LYS A 246 14.57 17.02 -6.88
CA LYS A 246 15.43 17.73 -5.92
C LYS A 246 15.84 16.82 -4.74
N PHE A 247 16.06 15.54 -5.00
CA PHE A 247 16.66 14.60 -4.06
C PHE A 247 18.19 14.71 -4.15
N PRO A 248 18.93 14.77 -3.02
CA PRO A 248 20.38 14.93 -3.04
C PRO A 248 21.07 13.83 -3.84
N GLU A 249 21.83 14.21 -4.87
CA GLU A 249 22.52 13.27 -5.76
C GLU A 249 23.51 12.39 -4.99
N VAL A 250 24.18 12.94 -3.97
CA VAL A 250 25.06 12.19 -3.06
C VAL A 250 24.34 11.03 -2.36
N GLN A 251 23.10 11.23 -1.91
CA GLN A 251 22.31 10.17 -1.28
C GLN A 251 21.84 9.12 -2.31
N MET A 252 21.59 9.53 -3.56
CA MET A 252 21.25 8.57 -4.61
C MET A 252 22.44 7.69 -4.98
N HIS A 253 23.64 8.26 -5.03
CA HIS A 253 24.88 7.49 -5.20
C HIS A 253 25.13 6.54 -4.03
N GLU A 254 24.90 6.97 -2.79
CA GLU A 254 24.98 6.13 -1.59
C GLU A 254 24.05 4.91 -1.71
N ILE A 255 22.77 5.12 -2.03
CA ILE A 255 21.79 4.04 -2.23
C ILE A 255 22.27 3.03 -3.29
N LEU A 256 22.72 3.51 -4.45
CA LEU A 256 23.15 2.64 -5.55
C LEU A 256 24.43 1.87 -5.18
N SER A 257 25.35 2.51 -4.49
CA SER A 257 26.59 1.90 -3.99
C SER A 257 26.32 0.83 -2.94
N ASP A 258 25.40 1.08 -2.00
CA ASP A 258 24.99 0.11 -1.01
C ASP A 258 24.40 -1.15 -1.65
N PHE A 259 23.50 -1.00 -2.63
CA PHE A 259 22.98 -2.17 -3.37
C PHE A 259 24.07 -2.89 -4.15
N ALA A 260 25.03 -2.17 -4.76
CA ALA A 260 26.16 -2.79 -5.45
C ALA A 260 26.99 -3.68 -4.51
N ARG A 261 27.18 -3.25 -3.26
CA ARG A 261 27.98 -3.97 -2.27
C ARG A 261 27.21 -5.08 -1.55
N MET A 262 25.94 -4.84 -1.22
CA MET A 262 25.19 -5.68 -0.26
C MET A 262 24.37 -6.79 -0.90
N ILE A 263 23.95 -6.66 -2.16
CA ILE A 263 23.03 -7.61 -2.81
C ILE A 263 23.56 -9.06 -2.82
N PRO A 264 24.83 -9.35 -3.18
CA PRO A 264 25.31 -10.73 -3.21
C PRO A 264 25.19 -11.42 -1.85
N ALA A 265 25.70 -10.79 -0.79
CA ALA A 265 25.61 -11.35 0.56
C ALA A 265 24.17 -11.42 1.08
N ALA A 266 23.31 -10.46 0.70
CA ALA A 266 21.90 -10.49 1.07
C ALA A 266 21.18 -11.70 0.47
N LEU A 267 21.46 -12.05 -0.79
CA LEU A 267 20.91 -13.24 -1.44
C LEU A 267 21.36 -14.52 -0.72
N ASP A 268 22.64 -14.65 -0.41
CA ASP A 268 23.17 -15.82 0.29
C ASP A 268 22.59 -15.99 1.70
N ASN A 269 22.45 -14.89 2.45
CA ASN A 269 21.83 -14.91 3.77
C ASN A 269 20.35 -15.32 3.69
N VAL A 270 19.61 -14.85 2.68
CA VAL A 270 18.21 -15.24 2.48
C VAL A 270 18.12 -16.73 2.20
N LYS A 271 18.93 -17.26 1.26
CA LYS A 271 18.96 -18.70 0.94
C LYS A 271 19.18 -19.57 2.17
N ALA A 272 20.13 -19.20 3.03
CA ALA A 272 20.43 -19.94 4.24
C ALA A 272 19.29 -19.96 5.28
N SER A 273 18.30 -19.06 5.13
CA SER A 273 17.15 -18.94 6.03
C SER A 273 15.85 -19.54 5.49
N LEU A 274 15.84 -20.05 4.25
CA LEU A 274 14.64 -20.62 3.64
C LEU A 274 14.29 -21.99 4.25
N PRO A 275 12.99 -22.33 4.34
CA PRO A 275 12.57 -23.65 4.78
C PRO A 275 12.94 -24.72 3.73
N ALA A 276 13.07 -25.97 4.18
CA ALA A 276 13.54 -27.07 3.34
C ALA A 276 12.60 -27.42 2.16
N ASP A 277 11.32 -27.05 2.26
CA ASP A 277 10.30 -27.25 1.22
C ASP A 277 10.09 -26.01 0.34
N PHE A 278 10.95 -25.00 0.44
CA PHE A 278 10.86 -23.81 -0.40
C PHE A 278 11.11 -24.15 -1.88
N PRO A 279 10.30 -23.61 -2.83
CA PRO A 279 10.44 -23.93 -4.24
C PRO A 279 11.74 -23.35 -4.84
N GLU A 280 12.70 -24.23 -5.15
CA GLU A 280 14.02 -23.89 -5.70
C GLU A 280 13.94 -23.09 -7.02
N ASN A 281 12.91 -23.34 -7.83
CA ASN A 281 12.70 -22.62 -9.09
C ASN A 281 12.39 -21.13 -8.85
N VAL A 282 11.69 -20.79 -7.76
CA VAL A 282 11.40 -19.40 -7.38
C VAL A 282 12.69 -18.69 -6.98
N LEU A 283 13.49 -19.34 -6.14
CA LEU A 283 14.79 -18.81 -5.71
C LEU A 283 15.72 -18.58 -6.91
N THR A 284 15.88 -19.60 -7.76
CA THR A 284 16.73 -19.54 -8.96
C THR A 284 16.32 -18.41 -9.89
N ALA A 285 15.02 -18.25 -10.16
CA ALA A 285 14.50 -17.22 -11.04
C ALA A 285 14.76 -15.80 -10.48
N ILE A 286 14.55 -15.60 -9.18
CA ILE A 286 14.80 -14.30 -8.53
C ILE A 286 16.29 -14.00 -8.52
N GLU A 287 17.11 -14.91 -8.00
CA GLU A 287 18.55 -14.69 -7.85
C GLU A 287 19.21 -14.35 -9.19
N THR A 288 18.95 -15.17 -10.22
CA THR A 288 19.57 -15.00 -11.54
C THR A 288 19.29 -13.62 -12.12
N ASN A 289 18.04 -13.15 -12.02
CA ASN A 289 17.64 -11.87 -12.57
C ASN A 289 18.08 -10.68 -11.70
N VAL A 290 18.06 -10.83 -10.37
CA VAL A 290 18.62 -9.85 -9.43
C VAL A 290 20.11 -9.64 -9.71
N LEU A 291 20.90 -10.70 -9.81
CA LEU A 291 22.34 -10.62 -10.10
C LEU A 291 22.62 -10.04 -11.49
N ARG A 292 21.79 -10.36 -12.49
CA ARG A 292 21.88 -9.76 -13.83
C ARG A 292 21.69 -8.24 -13.80
N LEU A 293 20.69 -7.74 -13.07
CA LEU A 293 20.45 -6.30 -12.92
C LEU A 293 21.48 -5.62 -12.02
N HIS A 294 21.87 -6.28 -10.93
CA HIS A 294 22.95 -5.86 -10.03
C HIS A 294 24.28 -5.67 -10.76
N GLY A 295 24.59 -6.48 -11.78
CA GLY A 295 25.76 -6.27 -12.63
C GLY A 295 25.84 -4.89 -13.28
N ARG A 296 24.71 -4.17 -13.44
CA ARG A 296 24.67 -2.77 -13.91
C ARG A 296 25.13 -1.80 -12.82
N LEU A 297 24.88 -2.10 -11.55
CA LEU A 297 25.39 -1.34 -10.41
C LEU A 297 26.88 -1.60 -10.23
N SER A 298 27.31 -2.87 -10.21
CA SER A 298 28.70 -3.25 -9.96
C SER A 298 29.69 -2.70 -10.98
N ARG A 299 29.27 -2.49 -12.24
CA ARG A 299 30.12 -1.86 -13.25
C ARG A 299 30.40 -0.38 -13.00
N GLU A 300 29.47 0.31 -12.33
CA GLU A 300 29.58 1.75 -12.05
C GLU A 300 30.06 2.04 -10.62
N TYR A 301 29.69 1.19 -9.65
CA TYR A 301 29.89 1.39 -8.21
C TYR A 301 30.64 0.24 -7.51
N GLY A 302 31.00 -0.81 -8.25
CA GLY A 302 31.77 -1.92 -7.69
C GLY A 302 33.17 -1.45 -7.27
N ILE A 303 33.62 -1.93 -6.11
CA ILE A 303 35.01 -1.79 -5.70
C ILE A 303 35.83 -2.68 -6.66
N LYS A 304 36.79 -2.08 -7.37
CA LYS A 304 37.76 -2.82 -8.18
C LYS A 304 38.66 -3.67 -7.31
#